data_AF-A0A969G2E6-F1
#
_entry.id   AF-A0A969G2E6-F1
#
_cell.length_a   1.000
_cell.length_b   1.000
_cell.length_c   1.000
_cell.angle_alpha   90.00
_cell.angle_beta   90.00
_cell.angle_gamma   90.00
#
_symmetry.space_group_name_H-M   'P 1'
#
loop_
_entity.id
_entity.type
_entity.pdbx_description
1 polymer ?
#
loop_
_entity_poly.entity_id
_entity_poly.type
_entity_poly.pdbx_seq_one_letter_code
_entity_poly.pdbx_strand_id
1 'polypeptide(L)' 'MTEFYQRLQPQQGNISKVEALRQAQEAMSKNPEYAHPYHWASFILIGNGL' A
#
# COMPACT_ATOMS: atom_id res chain seq x y z
N MET A 1 1.19 5.86 -4.49
CA MET A 1 1.15 4.54 -5.18
C MET A 1 2.52 3.89 -5.38
N THR A 2 3.62 4.64 -5.41
CA THR A 2 4.98 4.08 -5.49
C THR A 2 5.28 3.09 -4.34
N GLU A 3 4.88 3.45 -3.11
CA GLU A 3 5.02 2.59 -1.91
C GLU A 3 4.42 1.19 -2.06
N PHE A 4 3.26 1.07 -2.70
CA PHE A 4 2.61 -0.23 -2.91
C PHE A 4 3.48 -1.15 -3.79
N TYR A 5 3.94 -0.63 -4.93
CA TYR A 5 4.77 -1.40 -5.86
C TYR A 5 6.16 -1.69 -5.30
N GLN A 6 6.74 -0.79 -4.50
CA GLN A 6 8.00 -1.03 -3.81
C GLN A 6 7.90 -2.21 -2.84
N ARG A 7 6.79 -2.29 -2.10
CA ARG A 7 6.53 -3.36 -1.13
C ARG A 7 6.21 -4.69 -1.79
N LEU A 8 5.53 -4.65 -2.94
CA LEU A 8 5.22 -5.86 -3.72
C LEU A 8 6.45 -6.46 -4.44
N GLN A 9 7.62 -5.80 -4.40
CA GLN A 9 8.81 -6.32 -5.07
C GLN A 9 9.22 -7.67 -4.44
N PRO A 10 9.53 -8.69 -5.25
CA PRO A 10 9.94 -10.02 -4.77
C PRO A 10 11.15 -9.99 -3.81
N GLN A 11 11.96 -8.94 -3.90
CA GLN A 11 13.14 -8.72 -3.07
C GLN A 11 12.80 -8.38 -1.61
N GLN A 12 11.59 -7.87 -1.31
CA GLN A 12 11.15 -7.53 0.05
C GLN A 12 10.48 -8.71 0.79
N GLY A 13 10.51 -9.90 0.20
CA GLY A 13 9.81 -11.09 0.70
C GLY A 13 8.45 -11.28 0.03
N ASN A 14 7.93 -12.50 0.11
CA ASN A 14 6.69 -12.89 -0.56
C ASN A 14 5.47 -12.38 0.24
N ILE A 15 5.28 -11.06 0.30
CA ILE A 15 4.12 -10.46 0.97
C ILE A 15 2.91 -10.49 0.04
N SER A 16 1.71 -10.70 0.61
CA SER A 16 0.49 -10.68 -0.17
C SER A 16 0.18 -9.26 -0.68
N LYS A 17 -0.55 -9.17 -1.79
CA LYS A 17 -0.99 -7.87 -2.34
C LYS A 17 -1.83 -7.07 -1.34
N VAL A 18 -2.59 -7.76 -0.49
CA VAL A 18 -3.39 -7.15 0.59
C VAL A 18 -2.47 -6.49 1.62
N GLU A 19 -1.42 -7.19 2.05
CA GLU A 19 -0.48 -6.66 3.05
C GLU A 19 0.35 -5.51 2.47
N ALA A 20 0.76 -5.61 1.20
CA ALA A 20 1.44 -4.51 0.51
C ALA A 20 0.58 -3.24 0.45
N LEU A 21 -0.73 -3.36 0.18
CA LEU A 21 -1.65 -2.23 0.15
C LEU A 21 -1.84 -1.61 1.53
N ARG A 22 -2.05 -2.45 2.57
CA ARG A 22 -2.20 -1.98 3.95
C ARG A 22 -1.00 -1.16 4.40
N GLN A 23 0.21 -1.67 4.16
CA GLN A 23 1.44 -0.99 4.53
C GLN A 23 1.67 0.31 3.74
N ALA A 24 1.28 0.35 2.47
CA ALA A 24 1.37 1.57 1.66
C ALA A 24 0.41 2.66 2.18
N GLN A 25 -0.82 2.28 2.57
CA GLN A 25 -1.78 3.21 3.18
C GLN A 25 -1.28 3.71 4.54
N GLU A 26 -0.71 2.82 5.37
CA GLU A 26 -0.12 3.19 6.66
C GLU A 26 1.07 4.15 6.50
N ALA A 27 1.93 3.91 5.50
CA ALA A 27 3.05 4.80 5.19
C ALA A 27 2.59 6.19 4.76
N MET A 28 1.54 6.28 3.93
CA MET A 28 0.96 7.57 3.50
C MET A 28 0.30 8.30 4.66
N SER A 29 -0.43 7.59 5.53
CA SER A 29 -1.06 8.16 6.73
C SER A 29 -0.04 8.77 7.71
N LYS A 30 1.16 8.18 7.80
CA LYS A 30 2.25 8.68 8.65
C LYS A 30 3.05 9.82 8.02
N ASN A 31 2.93 10.06 6.71
CA ASN A 31 3.60 11.17 6.04
C ASN A 31 2.73 12.44 6.19
N PRO A 32 3.22 13.53 6.82
CA PRO A 32 2.47 14.77 6.99
C PRO A 32 1.92 15.37 5.68
N GLU A 33 2.62 15.15 4.56
CA GLU A 33 2.20 15.62 3.23
C GLU A 33 0.98 14.84 2.69
N TYR A 34 0.83 13.56 3.10
CA TYR A 34 -0.20 12.64 2.58
C TYR A 34 -1.12 12.09 3.67
N ALA A 35 -1.07 12.63 4.88
CA ALA A 35 -1.81 12.14 6.04
C ALA A 35 -3.32 12.17 5.81
N HIS A 36 -3.82 13.15 5.02
CA HIS A 36 -5.23 13.29 4.75
C HIS A 36 -5.78 12.05 3.98
N PRO A 37 -6.87 11.40 4.45
CA PRO A 37 -7.39 10.16 3.86
C PRO A 37 -7.69 10.21 2.37
N TYR A 38 -7.94 11.40 1.83
CA TYR A 38 -8.08 11.66 0.39
C TYR A 38 -6.95 11.03 -0.45
N HIS A 39 -5.73 10.97 0.08
CA HIS A 39 -4.57 10.49 -0.67
C HIS A 39 -4.44 8.97 -0.72
N TRP A 40 -5.13 8.22 0.13
CA TRP A 40 -4.86 6.78 0.29
C TRP A 40 -6.11 5.90 0.54
N ALA A 41 -7.21 6.45 1.06
CA ALA A 41 -8.38 5.68 1.47
C ALA A 41 -9.22 5.15 0.29
N SER A 42 -9.12 5.76 -0.89
CA SER A 42 -9.88 5.34 -2.08
C SER A 42 -9.27 4.13 -2.80
N PHE A 43 -8.07 3.69 -2.43
CA PHE A 43 -7.43 2.55 -3.07
C PHE A 43 -7.99 1.24 -2.52
N ILE A 44 -8.61 0.46 -3.40
CA ILE A 44 -9.23 -0.82 -3.10
C ILE A 44 -8.55 -1.88 -3.96
N LEU A 45 -8.27 -3.05 -3.37
CA LEU A 45 -7.74 -4.19 -4.11
C LEU A 45 -8.89 -4.95 -4.78
N ILE A 46 -8.81 -5.17 -6.11
CA ILE A 46 -9.75 -6.01 -6.85
C ILE A 46 -9.02 -7.24 -7.38
N GLY A 47 -9.57 -8.43 -7.12
CA GLY A 47 -9.00 -9.72 -7.48
C GLY A 47 -8.55 -10.54 -6.27
N ASN A 48 -8.33 -11.84 -6.48
CA ASN A 48 -7.93 -12.74 -5.40
C ASN A 48 -6.46 -12.44 -5.06
N GLY A 49 -6.24 -11.84 -3.88
CA GLY A 49 -4.93 -11.40 -3.36
C GLY A 49 -3.95 -12.52 -2.98
N LEU A 50 -4.06 -13.67 -3.66
CA LEU A 50 -3.13 -14.80 -3.60
C LEU A 50 -2.01 -14.64 -4.64
#